data_AF-A0AAD5UQB6-F1
#
_entry.id   AF-A0AAD5UQB6-F1
#
_cell.length_a   1.000
_cell.length_b   1.000
_cell.length_c   1.000
_cell.angle_alpha   90.00
_cell.angle_beta   90.00
_cell.angle_gamma   90.00
#
_symmetry.space_group_name_H-M   'P 1'
#
loop_
_entity.id
_entity.type
_entity.pdbx_description
1 polymer ?
#
loop_
_entity_poly.entity_id
_entity_poly.type
_entity_poly.pdbx_seq_one_letter_code
_entity_poly.pdbx_strand_id
1 'polypeptide(L)'
;MNGFPSDSEIVAWVKACFRQACNEEGATRRLERFTQDKAYYNYIFHLIKDKVSQIRNDVKTSADTKIIRNYEIDLKATQEEIHTRVEYLLNKSNFLFKNPDTATERFQNQIIFDIARDVWFSGPTKDGVKFSTLFTPIPPAMLALIAAGVHCSLSQWASGSFVKKHFKTDPNAINYGKALEVLTTWKQARPREFKGFQDTLWNALWVASGQMLPREQEESWFDEGEFEPEEEVADLVTNPGDPSAVEATQ
;
A
#
# COMPACT_ATOMS: atom_id res chain seq x y z
N MET A 1 6.05 -1.24 12.36
CA MET A 1 6.22 0.02 13.12
C MET A 1 4.96 0.23 13.95
N ASN A 2 5.05 0.55 15.24
CA ASN A 2 3.87 0.88 16.06
C ASN A 2 3.46 2.34 15.77
N GLY A 3 2.19 2.64 15.56
CA GLY A 3 1.72 3.99 15.21
C GLY A 3 1.79 4.99 16.36
N PHE A 4 1.92 4.50 17.60
CA PHE A 4 1.90 5.29 18.83
C PHE A 4 3.00 4.81 19.79
N PRO A 5 4.29 5.02 19.45
CA PRO A 5 5.40 4.68 20.34
C PRO A 5 5.46 5.59 21.57
N SER A 6 5.91 5.03 22.69
CA SER A 6 6.42 5.76 23.85
C SER A 6 7.73 6.48 23.53
N ASP A 7 8.13 7.45 24.35
CA ASP A 7 9.37 8.22 24.10
C ASP A 7 10.63 7.33 24.06
N SER A 8 10.69 6.26 24.87
CA SER A 8 11.80 5.29 24.84
C SER A 8 11.81 4.47 23.54
N GLU A 9 10.64 4.07 23.04
CA GLU A 9 10.50 3.40 21.75
C GLU A 9 10.88 4.32 20.58
N ILE A 10 10.51 5.60 20.63
CA ILE A 10 10.89 6.59 19.61
C ILE A 10 12.43 6.67 19.51
N VAL A 11 13.13 6.76 20.64
CA VAL A 11 14.61 6.80 20.64
C VAL A 11 15.21 5.55 20.00
N ALA A 12 14.69 4.36 20.35
CA ALA A 12 15.17 3.11 19.77
C ALA A 12 14.90 3.05 18.26
N TRP A 13 13.72 3.47 17.82
CA TRP A 13 13.33 3.43 16.41
C TRP A 13 14.07 4.42 15.56
N VAL A 14 14.27 5.66 16.01
CA VAL A 14 15.06 6.65 15.29
C VAL A 14 16.44 6.08 14.97
N LYS A 15 17.10 5.47 15.97
CA LYS A 15 18.41 4.85 15.80
C LYS A 15 18.36 3.69 14.82
N ALA A 16 17.36 2.80 14.94
CA ALA A 16 17.22 1.64 14.06
C ALA A 16 16.92 2.05 12.61
N CYS A 17 15.94 2.91 12.40
CA CYS A 17 15.51 3.38 11.08
C CYS A 17 16.63 4.13 10.37
N PHE A 18 17.31 5.05 11.07
CA PHE A 18 18.40 5.81 10.46
C PHE A 18 19.60 4.92 10.11
N ARG A 19 19.93 3.95 10.97
CA ARG A 19 20.99 2.96 10.69
C ARG A 19 20.63 2.10 9.48
N GLN A 20 19.40 1.60 9.43
CA GLN A 20 18.92 0.80 8.31
C GLN A 20 19.02 1.58 6.99
N ALA A 21 18.48 2.81 6.96
CA ALA A 21 18.55 3.67 5.78
C ALA A 21 19.99 3.98 5.36
N CYS A 22 20.90 4.23 6.32
CA CYS A 22 22.31 4.45 5.98
C CYS A 22 22.97 3.21 5.39
N ASN A 23 22.61 2.01 5.84
CA ASN A 23 23.16 0.77 5.31
C ASN A 23 22.64 0.50 3.89
N GLU A 24 21.34 0.70 3.66
CA GLU A 24 20.71 0.53 2.34
C GLU A 24 21.29 1.51 1.31
N GLU A 25 21.59 2.74 1.72
CA GLU A 25 22.15 3.80 0.86
C GLU A 25 23.69 3.81 0.82
N GLY A 26 24.37 2.88 1.51
CA GLY A 26 25.85 2.87 1.61
C GLY A 26 26.45 4.13 2.25
N ALA A 27 25.69 4.85 3.08
CA ALA A 27 26.01 6.16 3.62
C ALA A 27 26.81 6.12 4.94
N THR A 28 27.92 5.38 4.98
CA THR A 28 28.72 5.12 6.20
C THR A 28 29.11 6.40 6.95
N ARG A 29 29.49 7.45 6.23
CA ARG A 29 29.89 8.75 6.82
C ARG A 29 28.74 9.45 7.56
N ARG A 30 27.49 9.26 7.12
CA ARG A 30 26.31 9.82 7.81
C ARG A 30 26.02 9.06 9.10
N LEU A 31 26.23 7.74 9.11
CA LEU A 31 26.08 6.90 10.29
C LEU A 31 27.12 7.23 11.36
N GLU A 32 28.38 7.44 10.97
CA GLU A 32 29.44 7.89 11.88
C GLU A 32 29.09 9.24 12.51
N ARG A 33 28.68 10.22 11.69
CA ARG A 33 28.26 11.54 12.17
C ARG A 33 27.08 11.45 13.14
N PHE A 34 26.10 10.59 12.86
CA PHE A 34 24.95 10.37 13.75
C PHE A 34 25.34 9.86 15.14
N THR A 35 26.46 9.16 15.25
CA THR A 35 26.96 8.64 16.54
C THR A 35 27.84 9.65 17.27
N GLN A 36 28.61 10.45 16.53
CA GLN A 36 29.64 11.34 17.08
C GLN A 36 29.17 12.79 17.30
N ASP A 37 28.25 13.28 16.48
CA ASP A 37 27.78 14.67 16.49
C ASP A 37 26.39 14.76 17.12
N LYS A 38 26.32 15.30 18.34
CA LYS A 38 25.07 15.47 19.10
C LYS A 38 24.08 16.39 18.39
N ALA A 39 24.54 17.43 17.70
CA ALA A 39 23.66 18.35 16.99
C ALA A 39 23.02 17.66 15.77
N TYR A 40 23.81 16.88 15.03
CA TYR A 40 23.31 16.08 13.92
C TYR A 40 22.37 14.97 14.39
N TYR A 41 22.69 14.26 15.47
CA TYR A 41 21.78 13.30 16.10
C TYR A 41 20.43 13.93 16.44
N ASN A 42 20.44 15.08 17.13
CA ASN A 42 19.21 15.78 17.52
C ASN A 42 18.39 16.20 16.30
N TYR A 43 19.03 16.71 15.25
CA TYR A 43 18.36 17.05 14.00
C TYR A 43 17.64 15.86 13.37
N ILE A 44 18.33 14.72 13.21
CA ILE A 44 17.75 13.50 12.65
C ILE A 44 16.65 12.94 13.56
N PHE A 45 16.86 12.99 14.87
CA PHE A 45 15.86 12.56 15.86
C PHE A 45 14.56 13.34 15.72
N HIS A 46 14.62 14.67 15.68
CA HIS A 46 13.44 15.50 15.49
C HIS A 46 12.80 15.28 14.12
N LEU A 47 13.61 15.18 13.06
CA LEU A 47 13.11 14.92 11.71
C LEU A 47 12.25 13.64 11.65
N ILE A 48 12.75 12.52 12.19
CA ILE A 48 12.04 11.24 12.18
C ILE A 48 10.84 11.27 13.14
N LYS A 49 11.00 11.85 14.34
CA LYS A 49 9.90 12.00 15.32
C LYS A 49 8.74 12.82 14.74
N ASP A 50 9.04 13.90 14.03
CA ASP A 50 8.05 14.77 13.42
C ASP A 50 7.34 14.05 12.27
N LYS A 51 8.04 13.21 11.49
CA LYS A 51 7.39 12.42 10.43
C LYS A 51 6.33 11.46 10.95
N VAL A 52 6.56 10.78 12.08
CA VAL A 52 5.54 9.91 12.71
C VAL A 52 4.29 10.72 13.07
N SER A 53 4.47 11.94 13.59
CA SER A 53 3.34 12.81 13.94
C SER A 53 2.63 13.38 12.72
N GLN A 54 3.37 13.69 11.65
CA GLN A 54 2.82 14.14 10.37
C GLN A 54 1.94 13.06 9.74
N ILE A 55 2.43 11.82 9.59
CA ILE A 55 1.64 10.72 9.00
C ILE A 55 0.33 10.51 9.76
N ARG A 56 0.36 10.55 11.10
CA ARG A 56 -0.83 10.45 11.94
C ARG A 56 -1.84 11.58 11.66
N ASN A 57 -1.35 12.81 11.56
CA ASN A 57 -2.19 13.96 11.26
C ASN A 57 -2.74 13.94 9.83
N ASP A 58 -1.97 13.45 8.86
CA ASP A 58 -2.40 13.30 7.47
C ASP A 58 -3.55 12.28 7.37
N VAL A 59 -3.41 11.14 8.06
CA VAL A 59 -4.48 10.12 8.16
C VAL A 59 -5.73 10.71 8.79
N LYS A 60 -5.62 11.40 9.92
CA LYS A 60 -6.78 12.04 10.56
C LYS A 60 -7.41 13.09 9.64
N THR A 61 -6.61 13.94 9.01
CA THR A 61 -7.11 15.03 8.18
C THR A 61 -7.83 14.46 6.95
N SER A 62 -7.26 13.43 6.32
CA SER A 62 -7.93 12.72 5.23
C SER A 62 -9.23 12.08 5.70
N ALA A 63 -9.24 11.43 6.87
CA ALA A 63 -10.44 10.85 7.46
C ALA A 63 -11.53 11.90 7.73
N ASP A 64 -11.18 13.03 8.36
CA ASP A 64 -12.09 14.14 8.67
C ASP A 64 -12.85 14.63 7.42
N THR A 65 -12.16 14.66 6.26
CA THR A 65 -12.78 15.08 4.99
C THR A 65 -13.67 14.02 4.33
N LYS A 66 -13.49 12.74 4.66
CA LYS A 66 -14.13 11.61 3.96
C LYS A 66 -15.28 10.97 4.74
N ILE A 67 -15.27 11.06 6.07
CA ILE A 67 -16.29 10.39 6.91
C ILE A 67 -17.72 10.80 6.58
N ILE A 68 -17.95 12.08 6.25
CA ILE A 68 -19.29 12.59 5.97
C ILE A 68 -19.88 11.89 4.75
N ARG A 69 -19.12 11.85 3.65
CA ARG A 69 -19.54 11.21 2.40
C ARG A 69 -19.60 9.69 2.53
N ASN A 70 -18.57 9.06 3.09
CA ASN A 70 -18.45 7.60 3.08
C ASN A 70 -19.40 6.90 4.06
N TYR A 71 -19.94 7.62 5.04
CA TYR A 71 -20.91 7.08 5.99
C TYR A 71 -22.30 7.72 5.92
N GLU A 72 -22.52 8.58 4.91
CA GLU A 72 -23.79 9.24 4.66
C GLU A 72 -24.28 10.02 5.88
N ILE A 73 -23.36 10.75 6.54
CA ILE A 73 -23.71 11.62 7.66
C ILE A 73 -24.33 12.89 7.08
N ASP A 74 -25.65 13.02 7.15
CA ASP A 74 -26.34 14.22 6.69
C ASP A 74 -26.15 15.37 7.69
N LEU A 75 -25.40 16.40 7.28
CA LEU A 75 -25.15 17.58 8.09
C LEU A 75 -26.39 18.48 8.27
N LYS A 76 -27.47 18.21 7.53
CA LYS A 76 -28.77 18.88 7.69
C LYS A 76 -29.72 18.13 8.62
N ALA A 77 -29.38 16.90 8.99
CA ALA A 77 -30.15 16.11 9.93
C ALA A 77 -30.09 16.71 11.35
N THR A 78 -31.00 16.25 12.20
CA THR A 78 -31.00 16.61 13.62
C THR A 78 -29.75 16.10 14.33
N GLN A 79 -29.42 16.72 15.47
CA GLN A 79 -28.28 16.30 16.27
C GLN A 79 -28.43 14.84 16.72
N GLU A 80 -29.64 14.44 17.07
CA GLU A 80 -29.98 13.07 17.46
C GLU A 80 -29.74 12.07 16.33
N GLU A 81 -30.16 12.37 15.10
CA GLU A 81 -29.94 11.48 13.94
C GLU A 81 -28.46 11.28 13.63
N ILE A 82 -27.67 12.36 13.66
CA ILE A 82 -26.22 12.29 13.49
C ILE A 82 -25.58 11.47 14.61
N HIS A 83 -26.00 11.71 15.86
CA HIS A 83 -25.53 10.96 17.03
C HIS A 83 -25.79 9.47 16.88
N THR A 84 -27.03 9.07 16.58
CA THR A 84 -27.43 7.67 16.38
C THR A 84 -26.63 7.01 15.26
N ARG A 85 -26.42 7.72 14.14
CA ARG A 85 -25.61 7.19 13.02
C ARG A 85 -24.16 6.96 13.43
N VAL A 86 -23.55 7.94 14.10
CA VAL A 86 -22.15 7.83 14.56
C VAL A 86 -21.99 6.77 15.64
N GLU A 87 -22.94 6.66 16.56
CA GLU A 87 -22.96 5.63 17.59
C GLU A 87 -23.03 4.23 16.96
N TYR A 88 -23.92 4.03 15.98
CA TYR A 88 -24.01 2.79 15.22
C TYR A 88 -22.68 2.42 14.54
N LEU A 89 -21.99 3.39 13.94
CA LEU A 89 -20.71 3.17 13.27
C LEU A 89 -19.59 2.81 14.25
N LEU A 90 -19.53 3.49 15.41
CA LEU A 90 -18.53 3.24 16.44
C LEU A 90 -18.79 1.94 17.20
N ASN A 91 -20.05 1.53 17.35
CA ASN A 91 -20.43 0.28 17.99
C ASN A 91 -19.76 -0.91 17.29
N LYS A 92 -19.03 -1.73 18.05
CA LYS A 92 -18.26 -2.88 17.56
C LYS A 92 -17.35 -2.59 16.34
N SER A 93 -16.98 -1.32 16.13
CA SER A 93 -16.22 -0.86 14.95
C SER A 93 -16.90 -1.22 13.62
N ASN A 94 -18.23 -1.10 13.55
CA ASN A 94 -19.04 -1.29 12.33
C ASN A 94 -18.50 -0.51 11.12
N PHE A 95 -17.90 0.66 11.37
CA PHE A 95 -17.26 1.50 10.36
C PHE A 95 -16.15 0.79 9.54
N LEU A 96 -15.57 -0.31 10.04
CA LEU A 96 -14.55 -1.08 9.32
C LEU A 96 -15.11 -2.05 8.29
N PHE A 97 -16.39 -2.42 8.40
CA PHE A 97 -17.00 -3.41 7.54
C PHE A 97 -17.50 -2.76 6.25
N LYS A 98 -17.37 -3.48 5.14
CA LYS A 98 -18.00 -3.06 3.88
C LYS A 98 -19.52 -3.05 4.02
N ASN A 99 -20.07 -4.08 4.67
CA ASN A 99 -21.49 -4.16 5.03
C ASN A 99 -21.61 -4.23 6.55
N PRO A 100 -21.84 -3.10 7.23
CA PRO A 100 -21.99 -3.02 8.67
C PRO A 100 -23.13 -3.89 9.23
N ASP A 101 -24.26 -4.00 8.53
CA ASP A 101 -25.45 -4.73 9.00
C ASP A 101 -25.24 -6.25 9.09
N THR A 102 -24.47 -6.81 8.16
CA THR A 102 -24.14 -8.25 8.12
C THR A 102 -22.80 -8.56 8.79
N ALA A 103 -22.05 -7.54 9.22
CA ALA A 103 -20.69 -7.65 9.75
C ALA A 103 -19.76 -8.49 8.84
N THR A 104 -19.89 -8.34 7.52
CA THR A 104 -19.08 -9.06 6.52
C THR A 104 -17.96 -8.16 5.97
N GLU A 105 -16.86 -8.78 5.55
CA GLU A 105 -15.74 -8.10 4.88
C GLU A 105 -15.14 -6.96 5.74
N ARG A 106 -14.66 -7.32 6.93
CA ARG A 106 -13.98 -6.39 7.86
C ARG A 106 -12.72 -5.80 7.21
N PHE A 107 -12.45 -4.51 7.47
CA PHE A 107 -11.39 -3.70 6.87
C PHE A 107 -11.54 -3.42 5.35
N GLN A 108 -12.66 -3.82 4.74
CA GLN A 108 -12.94 -3.57 3.32
C GLN A 108 -13.94 -2.43 3.10
N ASN A 109 -14.22 -1.61 4.12
CA ASN A 109 -14.96 -0.37 3.92
C ASN A 109 -14.20 0.56 2.96
N GLN A 110 -14.91 1.19 2.02
CA GLN A 110 -14.34 2.06 0.99
C GLN A 110 -13.47 3.20 1.57
N ILE A 111 -13.77 3.68 2.78
CA ILE A 111 -12.96 4.72 3.43
C ILE A 111 -11.51 4.30 3.65
N ILE A 112 -11.25 3.00 3.87
CA ILE A 112 -9.89 2.50 4.10
C ILE A 112 -9.06 2.69 2.83
N PHE A 113 -9.63 2.34 1.68
CA PHE A 113 -9.03 2.59 0.38
C PHE A 113 -8.85 4.09 0.12
N ASP A 114 -9.89 4.90 0.35
CA ASP A 114 -9.84 6.33 0.03
C ASP A 114 -8.77 7.08 0.84
N ILE A 115 -8.62 6.74 2.13
CA ILE A 115 -7.58 7.32 3.00
C ILE A 115 -6.20 6.79 2.59
N ALA A 116 -6.07 5.47 2.36
CA ALA A 116 -4.82 4.88 1.91
C ALA A 116 -4.32 5.57 0.63
N ARG A 117 -5.22 5.76 -0.35
CA ARG A 117 -4.94 6.45 -1.59
C ARG A 117 -4.47 7.88 -1.34
N ASP A 118 -5.22 8.65 -0.58
CA ASP A 118 -4.95 10.07 -0.37
C ASP A 118 -3.58 10.32 0.31
N VAL A 119 -3.29 9.55 1.36
CA VAL A 119 -2.09 9.72 2.18
C VAL A 119 -0.85 9.14 1.49
N TRP A 120 -0.92 7.93 0.93
CA TRP A 120 0.27 7.22 0.44
C TRP A 120 0.35 7.00 -1.08
N PHE A 121 -0.76 7.11 -1.82
CA PHE A 121 -0.80 6.71 -3.24
C PHE A 121 -1.45 7.76 -4.18
N SER A 122 -1.55 9.03 -3.77
CA SER A 122 -2.22 10.07 -4.56
C SER A 122 -1.42 10.55 -5.78
N GLY A 123 -0.24 9.98 -6.02
CA GLY A 123 0.56 10.23 -7.20
C GLY A 123 1.97 9.62 -7.12
N PRO A 124 2.78 9.75 -8.18
CA PRO A 124 4.08 9.07 -8.31
C PRO A 124 5.13 9.53 -7.29
N THR A 125 4.92 10.69 -6.67
CA THR A 125 5.86 11.26 -5.71
C THR A 125 5.58 10.86 -4.26
N LYS A 126 4.49 10.14 -4.00
CA LYS A 126 4.04 9.75 -2.67
C LYS A 126 4.77 8.50 -2.17
N ASP A 127 4.84 8.36 -0.86
CA ASP A 127 5.66 7.34 -0.20
C ASP A 127 5.27 5.91 -0.57
N GLY A 128 3.97 5.65 -0.76
CA GLY A 128 3.47 4.34 -1.19
C GLY A 128 3.93 3.94 -2.60
N VAL A 129 4.24 4.92 -3.46
CA VAL A 129 4.76 4.68 -4.82
C VAL A 129 6.29 4.64 -4.82
N LYS A 130 6.94 5.63 -4.18
CA LYS A 130 8.41 5.72 -4.11
C LYS A 130 9.05 4.56 -3.39
N PHE A 131 8.41 4.10 -2.31
CA PHE A 131 8.92 3.03 -1.45
C PHE A 131 8.01 1.82 -1.50
N SER A 132 7.54 1.46 -2.70
CA SER A 132 6.54 0.39 -2.95
C SER A 132 6.87 -0.94 -2.27
N THR A 133 8.15 -1.28 -2.14
CA THR A 133 8.63 -2.48 -1.44
C THR A 133 8.26 -2.52 0.04
N LEU A 134 8.13 -1.35 0.70
CA LEU A 134 7.66 -1.25 2.08
C LEU A 134 6.15 -1.41 2.22
N PHE A 135 5.42 -1.27 1.11
CA PHE A 135 3.96 -1.35 1.06
C PHE A 135 3.44 -2.61 0.36
N THR A 136 4.33 -3.50 -0.10
CA THR A 136 3.97 -4.76 -0.78
C THR A 136 4.47 -5.96 0.05
N PRO A 137 3.57 -6.70 0.73
CA PRO A 137 2.12 -6.50 0.82
C PRO A 137 1.73 -5.37 1.80
N ILE A 138 0.50 -4.83 1.68
CA ILE A 138 0.04 -3.67 2.47
C ILE A 138 0.21 -3.91 3.98
N PRO A 139 0.98 -3.08 4.70
CA PRO A 139 1.30 -3.35 6.11
C PRO A 139 0.06 -3.34 7.02
N PRO A 140 -0.12 -4.33 7.90
CA PRO A 140 -1.19 -4.32 8.91
C PRO A 140 -1.16 -3.06 9.79
N ALA A 141 0.03 -2.54 10.07
CA ALA A 141 0.21 -1.30 10.83
C ALA A 141 -0.40 -0.07 10.12
N MET A 142 -0.32 0.00 8.79
CA MET A 142 -0.94 1.07 8.00
C MET A 142 -2.46 1.00 8.14
N LEU A 143 -3.06 -0.18 7.99
CA LEU A 143 -4.51 -0.40 8.13
C LEU A 143 -5.01 -0.09 9.54
N ALA A 144 -4.25 -0.51 10.57
CA ALA A 144 -4.57 -0.19 11.96
C ALA A 144 -4.52 1.33 12.24
N LEU A 145 -3.56 2.03 11.64
CA LEU A 145 -3.47 3.49 11.76
C LEU A 145 -4.65 4.19 11.09
N ILE A 146 -5.05 3.75 9.89
CA ILE A 146 -6.25 4.26 9.22
C ILE A 146 -7.50 4.02 10.08
N ALA A 147 -7.67 2.81 10.62
CA ALA A 147 -8.78 2.47 11.50
C ALA A 147 -8.86 3.40 12.73
N ALA A 148 -7.71 3.66 13.39
CA ALA A 148 -7.63 4.60 14.50
C ALA A 148 -7.95 6.04 14.07
N GLY A 149 -7.47 6.45 12.89
CA GLY A 149 -7.81 7.71 12.22
C GLY A 149 -9.31 7.92 12.08
N VAL A 150 -9.97 6.96 11.43
CA VAL A 150 -11.41 6.97 11.18
C VAL A 150 -12.20 6.97 12.49
N HIS A 151 -11.82 6.15 13.47
CA HIS A 151 -12.44 6.17 14.78
C HIS A 151 -12.32 7.55 15.43
N CYS A 152 -11.14 8.19 15.38
CA CYS A 152 -10.96 9.53 15.92
C CYS A 152 -11.87 10.53 15.21
N SER A 153 -11.92 10.47 13.88
CA SER A 153 -12.74 11.35 13.05
C SER A 153 -14.24 11.22 13.36
N LEU A 154 -14.75 9.99 13.43
CA LEU A 154 -16.13 9.70 13.83
C LEU A 154 -16.41 10.17 15.26
N SER A 155 -15.47 9.98 16.18
CA SER A 155 -15.65 10.39 17.58
C SER A 155 -15.81 11.91 17.76
N GLN A 156 -15.42 12.73 16.77
CA GLN A 156 -15.67 14.18 16.78
C GLN A 156 -17.15 14.51 16.57
N TRP A 157 -17.92 13.59 15.98
CA TRP A 157 -19.36 13.72 15.73
C TRP A 157 -20.19 12.91 16.74
N ALA A 158 -19.55 12.34 17.76
CA ALA A 158 -20.21 11.44 18.71
C ALA A 158 -21.29 12.12 19.57
N SER A 159 -21.33 13.45 19.68
CA SER A 159 -22.42 14.17 20.35
C SER A 159 -23.56 14.55 19.40
N GLY A 160 -23.47 14.18 18.11
CA GLY A 160 -24.33 14.69 17.04
C GLY A 160 -23.88 16.04 16.46
N SER A 161 -22.90 16.68 17.09
CA SER A 161 -22.33 17.97 16.67
C SER A 161 -20.81 17.84 16.57
N PHE A 162 -20.20 18.68 15.71
CA PHE A 162 -18.75 18.62 15.51
C PHE A 162 -17.99 19.21 16.69
N VAL A 163 -17.25 18.35 17.40
CA VAL A 163 -16.30 18.73 18.44
C VAL A 163 -14.91 18.29 18.01
N LYS A 164 -14.06 19.27 17.67
CA LYS A 164 -12.68 19.00 17.23
C LYS A 164 -11.92 18.24 18.30
N LYS A 165 -11.43 17.05 17.94
CA LYS A 165 -10.56 16.23 18.78
C LYS A 165 -9.16 16.23 18.19
N HIS A 166 -8.16 16.28 19.05
CA HIS A 166 -6.79 16.08 18.62
C HIS A 166 -6.51 14.59 18.45
N PHE A 167 -5.67 14.24 17.47
CA PHE A 167 -5.11 12.89 17.34
C PHE A 167 -4.01 12.64 18.40
N LYS A 168 -4.32 12.96 19.66
CA LYS A 168 -3.43 12.67 20.79
C LYS A 168 -3.47 11.19 21.12
N THR A 169 -2.41 10.77 21.80
CA THR A 169 -1.90 9.40 21.87
C THR A 169 -2.87 8.44 22.53
N ASP A 170 -3.54 8.79 23.63
CA ASP A 170 -4.06 7.75 24.52
C ASP A 170 -5.28 6.96 23.98
N PRO A 171 -6.42 7.57 23.60
CA PRO A 171 -7.56 6.79 23.09
C PRO A 171 -7.28 6.21 21.69
N ASN A 172 -6.51 6.91 20.87
CA ASN A 172 -6.20 6.47 19.51
C ASN A 172 -5.14 5.36 19.48
N ALA A 173 -4.20 5.34 20.42
CA ALA A 173 -3.24 4.24 20.60
C ALA A 173 -3.95 2.95 21.00
N ILE A 174 -4.95 3.03 21.89
CA ILE A 174 -5.76 1.86 22.27
C ILE A 174 -6.48 1.30 21.04
N ASN A 175 -7.13 2.17 20.26
CA ASN A 175 -7.85 1.75 19.05
C ASN A 175 -6.91 1.19 17.97
N TYR A 176 -5.72 1.80 17.82
CA TYR A 176 -4.67 1.28 16.96
C TYR A 176 -4.22 -0.12 17.40
N GLY A 177 -3.94 -0.31 18.69
CA GLY A 177 -3.52 -1.59 19.25
C GLY A 177 -4.56 -2.69 19.03
N LYS A 178 -5.83 -2.40 19.31
CA LYS A 178 -6.95 -3.32 19.06
C LYS A 178 -7.09 -3.68 17.57
N ALA A 179 -6.99 -2.69 16.68
CA ALA A 179 -7.08 -2.92 15.24
C ALA A 179 -5.89 -3.77 14.74
N LEU A 180 -4.69 -3.50 15.25
CA LEU A 180 -3.49 -4.26 14.90
C LEU A 180 -3.55 -5.70 15.41
N GLU A 181 -4.05 -5.92 16.61
CA GLU A 181 -4.28 -7.25 17.18
C GLU A 181 -5.24 -8.06 16.30
N VAL A 182 -6.39 -7.47 15.93
CA VAL A 182 -7.35 -8.12 15.02
C VAL A 182 -6.71 -8.50 13.69
N LEU A 183 -5.98 -7.58 13.06
CA LEU A 183 -5.31 -7.84 11.77
C LEU A 183 -4.24 -8.93 11.90
N THR A 184 -3.50 -8.93 13.02
CA THR A 184 -2.45 -9.93 13.28
C THR A 184 -3.07 -11.31 13.50
N THR A 185 -4.14 -11.40 14.28
CA THR A 185 -4.90 -12.64 14.51
C THR A 185 -5.51 -13.15 13.20
N TRP A 186 -6.08 -12.28 12.37
CA TRP A 186 -6.61 -12.67 11.06
C TRP A 186 -5.50 -13.20 10.14
N LYS A 187 -4.37 -12.51 10.07
CA LYS A 187 -3.19 -12.96 9.31
C LYS A 187 -2.69 -14.33 9.77
N GLN A 188 -2.68 -14.59 11.07
CA GLN A 188 -2.25 -15.88 11.64
C GLN A 188 -3.27 -17.00 11.37
N ALA A 189 -4.55 -16.72 11.57
CA ALA A 189 -5.61 -17.72 11.43
C ALA A 189 -5.90 -18.09 9.96
N ARG A 190 -5.82 -17.11 9.05
CA ARG A 190 -6.18 -17.27 7.63
C ARG A 190 -5.21 -16.53 6.70
N PRO A 191 -3.95 -16.98 6.61
CA PRO A 191 -2.90 -16.26 5.90
C PRO A 191 -3.18 -16.09 4.39
N ARG A 192 -3.80 -17.08 3.73
CA ARG A 192 -4.14 -17.01 2.30
C ARG A 192 -5.20 -15.94 2.02
N GLU A 193 -6.29 -15.93 2.81
CA GLU A 193 -7.35 -14.92 2.70
C GLU A 193 -6.79 -13.52 2.99
N PHE A 194 -5.97 -13.39 4.03
CA PHE A 194 -5.35 -12.11 4.38
C PHE A 194 -4.43 -11.60 3.27
N LYS A 195 -3.61 -12.49 2.69
CA LYS A 195 -2.75 -12.13 1.56
C LYS A 195 -3.59 -11.70 0.34
N GLY A 196 -4.63 -12.45 -0.02
CA GLY A 196 -5.51 -12.08 -1.13
C GLY A 196 -6.18 -10.70 -0.93
N PHE A 197 -6.56 -10.38 0.31
CA PHE A 197 -7.03 -9.04 0.67
C PHE A 197 -5.93 -7.97 0.50
N GLN A 198 -4.70 -8.22 0.98
CA GLN A 198 -3.58 -7.29 0.82
C GLN A 198 -3.24 -7.05 -0.65
N ASP A 199 -3.23 -8.11 -1.47
CA ASP A 199 -2.91 -8.05 -2.91
C ASP A 199 -4.00 -7.28 -3.67
N THR A 200 -5.27 -7.53 -3.37
CA THR A 200 -6.40 -6.79 -3.95
C THR A 200 -6.32 -5.30 -3.63
N LEU A 201 -6.06 -4.96 -2.37
CA LEU A 201 -5.93 -3.58 -1.92
C LEU A 201 -4.70 -2.89 -2.54
N TRP A 202 -3.56 -3.58 -2.58
CA TRP A 202 -2.34 -3.10 -3.22
C TRP A 202 -2.57 -2.77 -4.69
N ASN A 203 -3.12 -3.71 -5.46
CA ASN A 203 -3.37 -3.53 -6.89
C ASN A 203 -4.30 -2.36 -7.16
N ALA A 204 -5.38 -2.23 -6.38
CA ALA A 204 -6.31 -1.11 -6.51
C ALA A 204 -5.62 0.24 -6.22
N LEU A 205 -4.77 0.32 -5.19
CA LEU A 205 -4.02 1.53 -4.83
C LEU A 205 -2.96 1.88 -5.87
N TRP A 206 -2.27 0.87 -6.39
CA TRP A 206 -1.26 1.03 -7.43
C TRP A 206 -1.86 1.61 -8.72
N VAL A 207 -2.96 1.02 -9.20
CA VAL A 207 -3.70 1.54 -10.37
C VAL A 207 -4.23 2.95 -10.11
N ALA A 208 -4.79 3.21 -8.93
CA ALA A 208 -5.31 4.52 -8.58
C ALA A 208 -4.22 5.61 -8.49
N SER A 209 -2.95 5.23 -8.31
CA SER A 209 -1.80 6.14 -8.33
C SER A 209 -1.35 6.53 -9.75
N GLY A 210 -2.03 6.01 -10.79
CA GLY A 210 -1.70 6.23 -12.20
C GLY A 210 -0.60 5.31 -12.73
N GLN A 211 -0.23 4.27 -11.97
CA GLN A 211 0.74 3.26 -12.40
C GLN A 211 0.03 2.06 -13.06
N MET A 212 0.69 1.44 -14.04
CA MET A 212 0.24 0.14 -14.56
C MET A 212 0.66 -0.98 -13.62
N LEU A 213 -0.17 -2.02 -13.49
CA LEU A 213 0.24 -3.23 -12.79
C LEU A 213 1.48 -3.81 -13.49
N PRO A 214 2.47 -4.34 -12.73
CA PRO A 214 3.53 -5.13 -13.32
C PRO A 214 2.87 -6.26 -14.12
N ARG A 215 3.18 -6.38 -15.43
CA ARG A 215 2.78 -7.58 -16.16
C ARG A 215 3.42 -8.76 -15.43
N GLU A 216 2.62 -9.75 -15.04
CA GLU A 216 3.17 -11.08 -14.81
C GLU A 216 3.98 -11.40 -16.05
N GLN A 217 5.26 -11.72 -15.88
CA GLN A 217 6.06 -12.19 -17.00
C GLN A 217 5.31 -13.42 -17.52
N GLU A 218 4.66 -13.30 -18.67
CA GLU A 218 4.25 -14.45 -19.44
C GLU A 218 5.54 -15.24 -19.64
N GLU A 219 5.69 -16.35 -18.93
CA GLU A 219 6.71 -17.35 -19.26
C GLU A 219 6.51 -17.62 -20.74
N SER A 220 7.48 -17.16 -21.54
CA SER A 220 7.49 -17.35 -22.98
C SER A 220 7.39 -18.85 -23.24
N TRP A 221 6.20 -19.30 -23.64
CA TRP A 221 5.96 -20.66 -24.11
C TRP A 221 6.69 -20.97 -25.42
N PHE A 222 7.31 -19.96 -26.04
CA PHE A 222 8.30 -20.19 -27.08
C PHE A 222 9.60 -20.60 -26.39
N ASP A 223 9.69 -21.92 -26.18
CA ASP A 223 10.98 -22.60 -26.16
C ASP A 223 11.63 -22.28 -27.50
N GLU A 224 12.67 -21.43 -27.49
CA GLU A 224 13.56 -21.25 -28.65
C GLU A 224 14.41 -22.52 -28.80
N GLY A 225 13.74 -23.66 -28.97
CA GLY A 225 14.31 -24.89 -29.49
C GLY A 225 14.55 -24.68 -30.97
N GLU A 226 15.71 -24.10 -31.27
CA GLU A 226 16.62 -24.51 -32.35
C GLU A 226 15.93 -25.36 -33.44
N PHE A 227 15.11 -24.71 -34.28
CA PHE A 227 14.65 -25.31 -35.53
C PHE A 227 15.74 -25.06 -36.56
N GLU A 228 16.74 -25.92 -36.59
CA GLU A 228 17.69 -25.94 -37.70
C GLU A 228 16.93 -26.29 -38.99
N PRO A 229 16.92 -25.42 -40.01
CA PRO A 229 16.39 -25.80 -41.31
C PRO A 229 17.36 -26.77 -41.97
N GLU A 230 16.90 -27.99 -42.29
CA GLU A 230 17.63 -28.92 -43.16
C GLU A 230 17.94 -28.21 -44.50
N GLU A 231 19.22 -28.03 -44.80
CA GLU A 231 19.68 -27.57 -46.12
C GLU A 231 19.36 -28.64 -47.16
N GLU A 232 18.33 -28.39 -47.97
CA GLU A 232 18.06 -29.12 -49.20
C GLU A 232 19.10 -28.71 -50.25
N VAL A 233 20.15 -29.52 -50.39
CA VAL A 233 21.24 -29.33 -51.36
C VAL A 233 20.73 -29.48 -52.79
N ALA A 234 21.05 -28.47 -53.59
CA ALA A 234 20.55 -28.17 -54.91
C ALA A 234 20.75 -29.24 -56.01
N ASP A 235 19.70 -29.34 -56.83
CA ASP A 235 19.62 -29.65 -58.25
C ASP A 235 20.91 -30.00 -59.02
N LEU A 236 20.91 -31.23 -59.55
CA LEU A 236 21.66 -31.61 -60.76
C LEU A 236 20.74 -32.40 -61.69
N VAL A 237 19.95 -31.70 -62.49
CA VAL A 237 19.35 -32.26 -63.71
C VAL A 237 19.56 -31.30 -64.88
N THR A 238 20.52 -31.67 -65.72
CA THR A 238 20.76 -31.08 -67.04
C THR A 238 19.53 -31.28 -67.94
N ASN A 239 19.05 -30.18 -68.50
CA ASN A 239 17.88 -30.09 -69.39
C ASN A 239 18.10 -30.84 -70.73
N PRO A 240 17.11 -31.56 -71.30
CA PRO A 240 17.22 -32.21 -72.60
C PRO A 240 16.72 -31.30 -73.75
N GLY A 241 17.36 -31.39 -74.92
CA GLY A 241 16.94 -30.69 -76.14
C GLY A 241 17.82 -31.00 -77.35
N ASP A 242 17.48 -32.06 -78.08
CA ASP A 242 17.94 -32.47 -79.43
C ASP A 242 17.19 -31.63 -80.52
N PRO A 243 17.41 -31.70 -81.88
CA PRO A 243 18.45 -32.31 -82.74
C PRO A 243 18.92 -31.45 -83.97
N SER A 244 19.80 -32.05 -84.83
CA SER A 244 20.06 -31.79 -86.28
C SER A 244 21.05 -30.66 -86.64
N ALA A 245 22.05 -30.74 -87.53
CA ALA A 245 22.57 -31.70 -88.55
C ALA A 245 24.08 -31.36 -88.76
N VAL A 246 24.96 -32.19 -89.35
CA VAL A 246 25.24 -32.33 -90.80
C VAL A 246 26.43 -33.30 -90.97
N GLU A 247 26.32 -34.23 -91.95
CA GLU A 247 27.30 -34.84 -92.90
C GLU A 247 28.82 -34.71 -92.62
N ALA A 248 29.78 -35.57 -92.99
CA ALA A 248 29.96 -36.66 -93.98
C ALA A 248 31.25 -37.43 -93.54
N THR A 249 31.27 -38.77 -93.60
CA THR A 249 32.01 -39.61 -94.58
C THR A 249 33.54 -39.56 -94.55
N GLN A 250 34.11 -40.74 -94.23
CA GLN A 250 35.44 -41.32 -94.54
C GLN A 250 36.72 -40.67 -93.99
#